data_AF-A0A931XLI9-F1
#
_entry.id   AF-A0A931XLI9-F1
#
_cell.length_a   1.000
_cell.length_b   1.000
_cell.length_c   1.000
_cell.angle_alpha   90.00
_cell.angle_beta   90.00
_cell.angle_gamma   90.00
#
_symmetry.space_group_name_H-M   'P 1'
#
loop_
_entity.id
_entity.type
_entity.pdbx_description
1 polymer ?
#
loop_
_entity_poly.entity_id
_entity_poly.type
_entity_poly.pdbx_seq_one_letter_code
_entity_poly.pdbx_strand_id
1 'polypeptide(L)'
;ISIFHTANPNVLGYASQISPTAIVELTNRQRQAAGLNTLKENKLLDEAAAAKAADMFARDYWAHNAPDGTEPWSFVLGSGYSYLHAGENLARDFRDPDSVVTAWMKSPSHKANLISSKYRDIGVAVVDGKLNGVETTLVVQMFGTSQSATPSVASRNISVVPQVFAGEARISSFDVSRSISLAFAILIIFTLAFDWLIVWRRNIIRISGKTWAHLTYFLTLLAILILLKQGLVL
;
A
#
# COMPACT_ATOMS: atom_id res chain seq x y z
N ILE A 1 18.66 -35.61 -33.94
CA ILE A 1 18.96 -35.61 -32.49
C ILE A 1 19.03 -34.16 -32.05
N SER A 2 17.88 -33.56 -31.78
CA SER A 2 17.82 -32.37 -30.91
C SER A 2 18.24 -32.85 -29.53
N ILE A 3 19.03 -32.11 -28.75
CA ILE A 3 18.46 -31.45 -27.57
C ILE A 3 19.32 -30.34 -26.91
N PHE A 4 18.62 -29.23 -26.63
CA PHE A 4 18.75 -28.19 -25.59
C PHE A 4 19.86 -27.13 -25.61
N HIS A 5 19.48 -25.96 -26.15
CA HIS A 5 19.89 -24.64 -25.65
C HIS A 5 19.40 -24.46 -24.21
N THR A 6 20.31 -24.16 -23.28
CA THR A 6 19.98 -23.70 -21.93
C THR A 6 19.42 -22.29 -21.99
N ALA A 7 18.09 -22.17 -21.94
CA ALA A 7 17.43 -20.94 -21.59
C ALA A 7 17.80 -20.58 -20.14
N ASN A 8 18.47 -19.44 -19.95
CA ASN A 8 18.56 -18.81 -18.64
C ASN A 8 17.13 -18.43 -18.20
N PRO A 9 16.57 -18.98 -17.12
CA PRO A 9 15.44 -18.35 -16.49
C PRO A 9 15.99 -17.09 -15.82
N ASN A 10 15.77 -15.92 -16.43
CA ASN A 10 15.79 -14.67 -15.69
C ASN A 10 14.93 -14.88 -14.44
N VAL A 11 15.58 -14.91 -13.27
CA VAL A 11 14.92 -15.11 -11.99
C VAL A 11 14.04 -13.89 -11.75
N LEU A 12 12.77 -14.07 -12.08
CA LEU A 12 11.58 -13.37 -11.61
C LEU A 12 11.66 -11.85 -11.67
N GLY A 13 11.49 -11.35 -12.91
CA GLY A 13 11.18 -9.96 -13.18
C GLY A 13 9.99 -9.47 -12.37
N TYR A 14 10.10 -8.22 -11.93
CA TYR A 14 9.03 -7.42 -11.38
C TYR A 14 7.78 -7.51 -12.26
N ALA A 15 6.70 -7.93 -11.65
CA ALA A 15 5.35 -7.69 -12.13
C ALA A 15 4.50 -7.46 -10.89
N SER A 16 4.59 -6.27 -10.30
CA SER A 16 3.44 -5.82 -9.52
C SER A 16 2.26 -5.85 -10.50
N GLN A 17 1.21 -6.62 -10.20
CA GLN A 17 -0.01 -6.66 -11.02
C GLN A 17 -0.89 -5.43 -10.75
N ILE A 18 -0.30 -4.33 -10.28
CA ILE A 18 -1.02 -3.14 -9.89
C ILE A 18 -1.33 -2.36 -11.16
N SER A 19 -2.56 -2.52 -11.65
CA SER A 19 -3.09 -1.69 -12.72
C SER A 19 -3.53 -0.32 -12.17
N PRO A 20 -3.11 0.81 -12.79
CA PRO A 20 -3.64 2.14 -12.45
C PRO A 20 -5.18 2.18 -12.47
N THR A 21 -5.80 1.57 -13.48
CA THR A 21 -7.27 1.48 -13.61
C THR A 21 -7.88 0.74 -12.43
N ALA A 22 -7.28 -0.35 -11.96
CA ALA A 22 -7.77 -1.08 -10.79
C ALA A 22 -7.73 -0.22 -9.52
N ILE A 23 -6.67 0.59 -9.33
CA ILE A 23 -6.58 1.56 -8.22
C ILE A 23 -7.70 2.59 -8.28
N VAL A 24 -8.01 3.12 -9.48
CA VAL A 24 -9.10 4.07 -9.68
C VAL A 24 -10.46 3.42 -9.37
N GLU A 25 -10.73 2.24 -9.90
CA GLU A 25 -11.97 1.50 -9.66
C GLU A 25 -12.17 1.22 -8.17
N LEU A 26 -11.14 0.71 -7.49
CA LEU A 26 -11.16 0.47 -6.04
C LEU A 26 -11.39 1.75 -5.25
N THR A 27 -10.74 2.84 -5.62
CA THR A 27 -10.95 4.15 -5.00
C THR A 27 -12.41 4.60 -5.17
N ASN A 28 -12.96 4.44 -6.37
CA ASN A 28 -14.35 4.77 -6.66
C ASN A 28 -15.35 3.88 -5.92
N ARG A 29 -15.05 2.59 -5.71
CA ARG A 29 -15.83 1.70 -4.85
C ARG A 29 -15.87 2.21 -3.40
N GLN A 30 -14.74 2.64 -2.85
CA GLN A 30 -14.70 3.22 -1.49
C GLN A 30 -15.51 4.52 -1.40
N ARG A 31 -15.45 5.36 -2.44
CA ARG A 31 -16.23 6.60 -2.51
C ARG A 31 -17.73 6.35 -2.59
N GLN A 32 -18.16 5.42 -3.43
CA GLN A 32 -19.56 5.01 -3.54
C GLN A 32 -20.07 4.43 -2.22
N ALA A 33 -19.28 3.59 -1.55
CA ALA A 33 -19.61 3.06 -0.22
C ALA A 33 -19.75 4.17 0.85
N ALA A 34 -19.06 5.29 0.67
CA ALA A 34 -19.18 6.49 1.49
C ALA A 34 -20.26 7.49 1.01
N GLY A 35 -21.06 7.14 -0.01
CA GLY A 35 -22.12 8.01 -0.54
C GLY A 35 -21.62 9.18 -1.38
N LEU A 36 -20.38 9.12 -1.90
CA LEU A 36 -19.76 10.15 -2.72
C LEU A 36 -19.82 9.82 -4.21
N ASN A 37 -19.78 10.87 -5.04
CA ASN A 37 -19.61 10.71 -6.48
C ASN A 37 -18.25 10.09 -6.81
N THR A 38 -18.21 9.27 -7.84
CA THR A 38 -16.98 8.73 -8.42
C THR A 38 -16.13 9.86 -9.00
N LEU A 39 -14.82 9.65 -8.99
CA LEU A 39 -13.84 10.50 -9.64
C LEU A 39 -13.71 10.08 -11.10
N LYS A 40 -13.49 11.05 -11.97
CA LYS A 40 -13.23 10.87 -13.39
C LYS A 40 -11.72 10.74 -13.63
N GLU A 41 -11.30 9.73 -14.38
CA GLU A 41 -9.90 9.62 -14.81
C GLU A 41 -9.50 10.81 -15.68
N ASN A 42 -8.32 11.36 -15.39
CA ASN A 42 -7.78 12.54 -16.07
C ASN A 42 -6.33 12.30 -16.48
N LYS A 43 -6.09 12.26 -17.80
CA LYS A 43 -4.78 11.99 -18.39
C LYS A 43 -3.68 12.95 -17.93
N LEU A 44 -4.01 14.21 -17.68
CA LEU A 44 -3.01 15.19 -17.19
C LEU A 44 -2.60 14.88 -15.74
N LEU A 45 -3.49 14.32 -14.93
CA LEU A 45 -3.15 13.85 -13.59
C LEU A 45 -2.37 12.52 -13.63
N ASP A 46 -2.62 11.65 -14.61
CA ASP A 46 -1.79 10.46 -14.84
C ASP A 46 -0.35 10.85 -15.21
N GLU A 47 -0.21 11.84 -16.10
CA GLU A 47 1.09 12.40 -16.49
C GLU A 47 1.81 13.05 -15.30
N ALA A 48 1.09 13.80 -14.46
CA ALA A 48 1.64 14.37 -13.23
C ALA A 48 2.10 13.29 -12.23
N ALA A 49 1.31 12.24 -12.04
CA ALA A 49 1.66 11.11 -11.17
C ALA A 49 2.92 10.37 -11.69
N ALA A 50 3.01 10.16 -13.00
CA ALA A 50 4.17 9.52 -13.63
C ALA A 50 5.43 10.40 -13.51
N ALA A 51 5.31 11.70 -13.74
CA ALA A 51 6.41 12.64 -13.59
C ALA A 51 6.93 12.70 -12.13
N LYS A 52 6.01 12.68 -11.16
CA LYS A 52 6.35 12.62 -9.74
C LYS A 52 7.07 11.32 -9.37
N ALA A 53 6.60 10.17 -9.87
CA ALA A 53 7.28 8.89 -9.67
C ALA A 53 8.69 8.87 -10.27
N ALA A 54 8.83 9.40 -11.50
CA ALA A 54 10.11 9.52 -12.17
C ALA A 54 11.09 10.42 -11.40
N ASP A 55 10.62 11.53 -10.83
CA ASP A 55 11.44 12.42 -9.99
C ASP A 55 11.90 11.73 -8.70
N MET A 56 11.01 10.99 -8.02
CA MET A 56 11.36 10.18 -6.84
C MET A 56 12.49 9.19 -7.13
N PHE A 57 12.43 8.48 -8.26
CA PHE A 57 13.51 7.58 -8.65
C PHE A 57 14.78 8.30 -9.09
N ALA A 58 14.65 9.35 -9.91
CA ALA A 58 15.80 10.08 -10.45
C ALA A 58 16.65 10.75 -9.36
N ARG A 59 16.01 11.18 -8.28
CA ARG A 59 16.64 11.89 -7.16
C ARG A 59 16.71 11.06 -5.88
N ASP A 60 16.41 9.77 -5.99
CA ASP A 60 16.49 8.76 -4.95
C ASP A 60 15.84 9.17 -3.61
N TYR A 61 14.54 9.49 -3.64
CA TYR A 61 13.80 9.88 -2.43
C TYR A 61 12.39 9.26 -2.35
N TRP A 62 11.88 9.16 -1.12
CA TRP A 62 10.53 8.70 -0.80
C TRP A 62 9.85 9.74 0.10
N ALA A 63 9.31 10.79 -0.53
CA ALA A 63 8.69 11.93 0.15
C ALA A 63 7.63 12.63 -0.72
N HIS A 64 6.64 13.28 -0.10
CA HIS A 64 5.74 14.20 -0.82
C HIS A 64 6.53 15.35 -1.45
N ASN A 65 7.41 16.00 -0.69
CA ASN A 65 8.25 17.08 -1.22
C ASN A 65 9.61 16.53 -1.63
N ALA A 66 10.12 16.98 -2.78
CA ALA A 66 11.46 16.61 -3.22
C ALA A 66 12.53 17.23 -2.30
N PRO A 67 13.78 16.73 -2.33
CA PRO A 67 14.85 17.23 -1.45
C PRO A 67 15.19 18.72 -1.60
N ASP A 68 14.85 19.34 -2.73
CA ASP A 68 15.00 20.79 -2.95
C ASP A 68 13.78 21.62 -2.53
N GLY A 69 12.78 20.98 -1.93
CA GLY A 69 11.52 21.61 -1.54
C GLY A 69 10.45 21.61 -2.63
N THR A 70 10.70 21.06 -3.83
CA THR A 70 9.67 20.95 -4.87
C THR A 70 8.45 20.20 -4.36
N GLU A 71 7.28 20.84 -4.38
CA GLU A 71 6.02 20.25 -3.90
C GLU A 71 5.34 19.37 -4.98
N PRO A 72 4.48 18.40 -4.61
CA PRO A 72 3.71 17.58 -5.56
C PRO A 72 2.95 18.40 -6.61
N TRP A 73 2.50 19.59 -6.24
CA TRP A 73 1.70 20.47 -7.07
C TRP A 73 2.45 21.01 -8.29
N SER A 74 3.77 21.08 -8.23
CA SER A 74 4.60 21.45 -9.37
C SER A 74 4.46 20.45 -10.52
N PHE A 75 4.28 19.16 -10.23
CA PHE A 75 4.05 18.13 -11.25
C PHE A 75 2.65 18.22 -11.84
N VAL A 76 1.64 18.54 -11.01
CA VAL A 76 0.26 18.78 -11.45
C VAL A 76 0.18 19.99 -12.40
N LEU A 77 0.82 21.10 -12.04
CA LEU A 77 0.90 22.28 -12.91
C LEU A 77 1.75 22.01 -14.16
N GLY A 78 2.84 21.26 -14.00
CA GLY A 78 3.76 20.89 -15.07
C GLY A 78 3.12 20.03 -16.16
N SER A 79 2.11 19.23 -15.84
CA SER A 79 1.32 18.50 -16.85
C SER A 79 0.29 19.39 -17.56
N GLY A 80 0.12 20.64 -17.13
CA GLY A 80 -0.89 21.56 -17.65
C GLY A 80 -2.24 21.46 -16.95
N TYR A 81 -2.38 20.64 -15.90
CA TYR A 81 -3.61 20.58 -15.12
C TYR A 81 -3.73 21.77 -14.16
N SER A 82 -4.66 22.68 -14.45
CA SER A 82 -4.98 23.81 -13.56
C SER A 82 -6.00 23.38 -12.50
N TYR A 83 -5.65 23.50 -11.22
CA TYR A 83 -6.46 22.99 -10.11
C TYR A 83 -6.95 24.08 -9.14
N LEU A 84 -8.15 23.90 -8.59
CA LEU A 84 -8.66 24.60 -7.41
C LEU A 84 -8.33 23.84 -6.13
N HIS A 85 -8.41 22.51 -6.21
CA HIS A 85 -8.03 21.58 -5.15
C HIS A 85 -7.17 20.48 -5.76
N ALA A 86 -6.12 20.08 -5.06
CA ALA A 86 -5.27 18.96 -5.42
C ALA A 86 -4.93 18.12 -4.17
N GLY A 87 -4.67 16.84 -4.38
CA GLY A 87 -4.31 15.87 -3.34
C GLY A 87 -3.34 14.83 -3.90
N GLU A 88 -2.51 14.24 -3.03
CA GLU A 88 -1.59 13.15 -3.38
C GLU A 88 -1.69 12.05 -2.33
N ASN A 89 -1.64 10.80 -2.79
CA ASN A 89 -1.34 9.64 -1.96
C ASN A 89 -0.20 8.84 -2.61
N LEU A 90 0.72 8.37 -1.78
CA LEU A 90 1.86 7.56 -2.24
C LEU A 90 1.78 6.16 -1.61
N ALA A 91 2.15 5.16 -2.39
CA ALA A 91 2.39 3.80 -1.90
C ALA A 91 3.60 3.16 -2.58
N ARG A 92 4.28 2.23 -1.90
CA ARG A 92 5.38 1.45 -2.47
C ARG A 92 5.42 0.01 -1.98
N ASP A 93 6.04 -0.86 -2.76
CA ASP A 93 6.30 -2.27 -2.40
C ASP A 93 5.04 -3.09 -2.09
N PHE A 94 3.92 -2.73 -2.70
CA PHE A 94 2.69 -3.54 -2.68
C PHE A 94 2.68 -4.54 -3.83
N ARG A 95 1.94 -5.63 -3.65
CA ARG A 95 1.82 -6.72 -4.64
C ARG A 95 0.57 -6.62 -5.51
N ASP A 96 -0.47 -5.99 -4.98
CA ASP A 96 -1.81 -5.96 -5.57
C ASP A 96 -2.52 -4.64 -5.21
N PRO A 97 -3.48 -4.19 -6.05
CA PRO A 97 -4.14 -2.91 -5.89
C PRO A 97 -5.10 -2.86 -4.69
N ASP A 98 -5.73 -3.97 -4.31
CA ASP A 98 -6.61 -4.05 -3.14
C ASP A 98 -5.85 -3.74 -1.85
N SER A 99 -4.64 -4.27 -1.70
CA SER A 99 -3.75 -4.01 -0.57
C SER A 99 -3.32 -2.54 -0.50
N VAL A 100 -3.06 -1.88 -1.63
CA VAL A 100 -2.73 -0.44 -1.69
C VAL A 100 -3.90 0.39 -1.16
N VAL A 101 -5.09 0.22 -1.75
CA VAL A 101 -6.28 1.02 -1.39
C VAL A 101 -6.72 0.72 0.04
N THR A 102 -6.59 -0.53 0.50
CA THR A 102 -6.85 -0.91 1.89
C THR A 102 -5.88 -0.20 2.85
N ALA A 103 -4.59 -0.14 2.51
CA ALA A 103 -3.59 0.55 3.33
C ALA A 103 -3.89 2.06 3.42
N TRP A 104 -4.24 2.70 2.30
CA TRP A 104 -4.69 4.11 2.31
C TRP A 104 -5.97 4.32 3.13
N MET A 105 -6.97 3.44 3.02
CA MET A 105 -8.19 3.54 3.81
C MET A 105 -7.97 3.34 5.32
N LYS A 106 -6.91 2.62 5.71
CA LYS A 106 -6.51 2.46 7.12
C LYS A 106 -5.73 3.66 7.66
N SER A 107 -5.14 4.48 6.80
CA SER A 107 -4.41 5.68 7.21
C SER A 107 -5.32 6.91 7.19
N PRO A 108 -5.51 7.64 8.31
CA PRO A 108 -6.44 8.77 8.38
C PRO A 108 -6.18 9.87 7.33
N SER A 109 -4.92 10.23 7.09
CA SER A 109 -4.56 11.27 6.11
C SER A 109 -4.90 10.84 4.68
N HIS A 110 -4.51 9.64 4.28
CA HIS A 110 -4.75 9.10 2.95
C HIS A 110 -6.22 8.84 2.69
N LYS A 111 -6.93 8.28 3.68
CA LYS A 111 -8.39 8.12 3.65
C LYS A 111 -9.06 9.46 3.40
N ALA A 112 -8.65 10.52 4.09
CA ALA A 112 -9.22 11.85 3.89
C ALA A 112 -9.13 12.32 2.43
N ASN A 113 -8.07 11.96 1.70
CA ASN A 113 -7.99 12.19 0.26
C ASN A 113 -8.99 11.33 -0.53
N LEU A 114 -9.01 10.01 -0.31
CA LEU A 114 -9.90 9.07 -1.03
C LEU A 114 -11.38 9.48 -0.94
N ILE A 115 -11.83 9.88 0.26
CA ILE A 115 -13.23 10.25 0.53
C ILE A 115 -13.45 11.77 0.59
N SER A 116 -12.55 12.57 0.01
CA SER A 116 -12.77 14.01 -0.08
C SER A 116 -13.84 14.34 -1.12
N SER A 117 -14.85 15.12 -0.72
CA SER A 117 -15.86 15.69 -1.63
C SER A 117 -15.32 16.87 -2.46
N LYS A 118 -14.07 17.30 -2.23
CA LYS A 118 -13.43 18.40 -2.96
C LYS A 118 -12.90 17.99 -4.33
N TYR A 119 -12.65 16.72 -4.56
CA TYR A 119 -12.04 16.21 -5.81
C TYR A 119 -13.12 15.74 -6.80
N ARG A 120 -12.82 15.89 -8.09
CA ARG A 120 -13.65 15.46 -9.23
C ARG A 120 -12.87 14.56 -10.17
N ASP A 121 -11.57 14.79 -10.26
CA ASP A 121 -10.65 14.11 -11.16
C ASP A 121 -9.63 13.29 -10.35
N ILE A 122 -9.16 12.22 -10.96
CA ILE A 122 -8.11 11.32 -10.43
C ILE A 122 -7.13 10.97 -11.55
N GLY A 123 -5.86 10.85 -11.21
CA GLY A 123 -4.86 10.21 -12.05
C GLY A 123 -3.97 9.30 -11.22
N VAL A 124 -3.48 8.22 -11.82
CA VAL A 124 -2.67 7.21 -11.14
C VAL A 124 -1.52 6.78 -12.04
N ALA A 125 -0.32 6.70 -11.47
CA ALA A 125 0.82 6.06 -12.11
C ALA A 125 1.36 4.94 -11.23
N VAL A 126 1.72 3.82 -11.87
CA VAL A 126 2.43 2.70 -11.25
C VAL A 126 3.75 2.58 -12.01
N VAL A 127 4.86 2.80 -11.32
CA VAL A 127 6.19 2.89 -11.95
C VAL A 127 7.18 2.05 -11.16
N ASP A 128 7.89 1.17 -11.86
CA ASP A 128 8.99 0.40 -11.31
C ASP A 128 10.32 1.16 -11.49
N GLY A 129 11.18 1.06 -10.49
CA GLY A 129 12.50 1.70 -10.50
C GLY A 129 13.33 1.27 -9.30
N LYS A 130 14.36 2.04 -8.97
CA LYS A 130 15.24 1.78 -7.82
C LYS A 130 15.24 2.93 -6.85
N LEU A 131 14.99 2.63 -5.57
CA LEU A 131 15.23 3.55 -4.46
C LEU A 131 16.31 2.97 -3.55
N ASN A 132 17.35 3.75 -3.28
CA ASN A 132 18.51 3.40 -2.45
C ASN A 132 19.16 2.08 -2.90
N GLY A 133 19.20 1.86 -4.21
CA GLY A 133 19.72 0.63 -4.83
C GLY A 133 18.79 -0.59 -4.72
N VAL A 134 17.62 -0.46 -4.11
CA VAL A 134 16.61 -1.52 -3.98
C VAL A 134 15.54 -1.33 -5.05
N GLU A 135 15.27 -2.38 -5.81
CA GLU A 135 14.16 -2.38 -6.77
C GLU A 135 12.84 -2.12 -6.01
N THR A 136 12.01 -1.22 -6.52
CA THR A 136 10.83 -0.70 -5.84
C THR A 136 9.75 -0.38 -6.88
N THR A 137 8.52 -0.77 -6.59
CA THR A 137 7.35 -0.30 -7.32
C THR A 137 6.73 0.86 -6.56
N LEU A 138 6.54 2.01 -7.22
CA LEU A 138 5.82 3.16 -6.69
C LEU A 138 4.42 3.24 -7.30
N VAL A 139 3.43 3.53 -6.46
CA VAL A 139 2.07 3.90 -6.85
C VAL A 139 1.85 5.35 -6.41
N VAL A 140 1.63 6.22 -7.38
CA VAL A 140 1.35 7.64 -7.16
C VAL A 140 -0.09 7.90 -7.56
N GLN A 141 -0.91 8.39 -6.64
CA GLN A 141 -2.30 8.76 -6.89
C GLN A 141 -2.47 10.25 -6.70
N MET A 142 -2.87 10.94 -7.76
CA MET A 142 -3.13 12.37 -7.79
C MET A 142 -4.63 12.63 -7.88
N PHE A 143 -5.09 13.62 -7.13
CA PHE A 143 -6.48 14.08 -7.12
C PHE A 143 -6.56 15.52 -7.58
N GLY A 144 -7.66 15.89 -8.23
CA GLY A 144 -7.87 17.25 -8.69
C GLY A 144 -9.32 17.68 -8.75
N THR A 145 -9.54 18.99 -8.75
CA THR A 145 -10.73 19.64 -9.30
C THR A 145 -10.26 20.82 -10.13
N SER A 146 -10.58 20.81 -11.42
CA SER A 146 -10.08 21.83 -12.34
C SER A 146 -10.68 23.21 -12.03
N GLN A 147 -9.90 24.28 -12.19
CA GLN A 147 -10.41 25.66 -12.07
C GLN A 147 -11.50 25.98 -13.10
N SER A 148 -11.49 25.30 -14.26
CA SER A 148 -12.53 25.45 -15.29
C SER A 148 -13.82 24.69 -14.95
N ALA A 149 -13.82 23.85 -13.91
CA ALA A 149 -14.97 23.05 -13.48
C ALA A 149 -15.84 23.80 -12.46
N THR A 150 -16.21 25.05 -12.77
CA THR A 150 -17.25 25.75 -12.00
C THR A 150 -18.62 25.16 -12.33
N PRO A 151 -19.36 24.55 -11.39
CA PRO A 151 -20.74 24.18 -11.62
C PRO A 151 -21.62 25.43 -11.43
N SER A 152 -22.58 25.59 -12.33
CA SER A 152 -23.75 26.46 -12.19
C SER A 152 -24.32 26.44 -10.76
N VAL A 153 -24.56 27.63 -10.20
CA VAL A 153 -25.20 27.84 -8.90
C VAL A 153 -26.62 27.29 -8.96
N ALA A 154 -26.82 26.08 -8.42
CA ALA A 154 -28.14 25.58 -8.07
C ALA A 154 -28.24 25.51 -6.55
N SER A 155 -28.91 26.51 -5.96
CA SER A 155 -29.31 26.53 -4.55
C SER A 155 -29.98 25.22 -4.18
N ARG A 156 -29.41 24.47 -3.23
CA ARG A 156 -30.11 23.39 -2.52
C ARG A 156 -30.18 23.75 -1.05
N ASN A 157 -31.41 24.02 -0.59
CA ASN A 157 -31.77 24.17 0.81
C ASN A 157 -31.30 22.94 1.60
N ILE A 158 -30.49 23.17 2.62
CA ILE A 158 -29.97 22.13 3.51
C ILE A 158 -30.93 22.03 4.71
N SER A 159 -31.79 21.01 4.72
CA SER A 159 -32.43 20.54 5.95
C SER A 159 -31.43 19.67 6.71
N VAL A 160 -30.89 20.21 7.80
CA VAL A 160 -29.98 19.49 8.70
C VAL A 160 -30.79 18.56 9.59
N VAL A 161 -30.60 17.24 9.42
CA VAL A 161 -30.97 16.24 10.44
C VAL A 161 -29.66 15.73 11.05
N PRO A 162 -29.46 15.76 12.38
CA PRO A 162 -28.29 15.14 12.99
C PRO A 162 -28.49 13.62 13.03
N GLN A 163 -27.65 12.85 12.33
CA GLN A 163 -27.53 11.42 12.60
C GLN A 163 -26.34 11.17 13.53
N VAL A 164 -26.68 10.74 14.74
CA VAL A 164 -25.78 10.18 15.74
C VAL A 164 -25.28 8.83 15.21
N PHE A 165 -24.02 8.73 14.82
CA PHE A 165 -23.38 7.45 14.56
C PHE A 165 -22.74 6.95 15.85
N ALA A 166 -23.43 6.01 16.51
CA ALA A 166 -22.87 5.19 17.57
C ALA A 166 -21.70 4.38 16.99
N GLY A 167 -20.52 4.52 17.59
CA GLY A 167 -19.34 3.78 17.22
C GLY A 167 -19.44 2.33 17.67
N GLU A 168 -19.42 1.40 16.72
CA GLU A 168 -18.99 0.04 16.99
C GLU A 168 -17.56 -0.10 16.48
N ALA A 169 -16.62 -0.23 17.42
CA ALA A 169 -15.26 -0.65 17.13
C ALA A 169 -15.29 -2.09 16.61
N ARG A 170 -15.37 -2.25 15.29
CA ARG A 170 -15.20 -3.55 14.64
C ARG A 170 -13.72 -3.87 14.65
N ILE A 171 -13.32 -4.68 15.62
CA ILE A 171 -11.99 -5.26 15.69
C ILE A 171 -11.76 -6.02 14.38
N SER A 172 -10.77 -5.59 13.60
CA SER A 172 -10.43 -6.25 12.34
C SER A 172 -9.95 -7.67 12.64
N SER A 173 -10.62 -8.67 12.06
CA SER A 173 -10.26 -10.08 12.19
C SER A 173 -8.80 -10.38 11.80
N PHE A 174 -8.19 -9.47 11.03
CA PHE A 174 -6.81 -9.57 10.57
C PHE A 174 -5.76 -9.04 11.56
N ASP A 175 -6.06 -7.99 12.34
CA ASP A 175 -5.16 -7.54 13.42
C ASP A 175 -5.18 -8.51 14.60
N VAL A 176 -6.34 -9.14 14.80
CA VAL A 176 -6.51 -10.27 15.72
C VAL A 176 -5.68 -11.47 15.27
N SER A 177 -5.72 -11.83 13.98
CA SER A 177 -4.96 -12.98 13.47
C SER A 177 -3.45 -12.77 13.60
N ARG A 178 -2.92 -11.58 13.27
CA ARG A 178 -1.49 -11.25 13.42
C ARG A 178 -1.02 -11.29 14.87
N SER A 179 -1.80 -10.73 15.79
CA SER A 179 -1.48 -10.68 17.22
C SER A 179 -1.51 -12.07 17.85
N ILE A 180 -2.49 -12.89 17.48
CA ILE A 180 -2.59 -14.30 17.91
C ILE A 180 -1.39 -15.09 17.37
N SER A 181 -1.03 -14.95 16.09
CA SER A 181 0.12 -15.65 15.52
C SER A 181 1.44 -15.30 16.22
N LEU A 182 1.66 -14.03 16.57
CA LEU A 182 2.83 -13.60 17.33
C LEU A 182 2.84 -14.17 18.76
N ALA A 183 1.69 -14.15 19.44
CA ALA A 183 1.57 -14.73 20.77
C ALA A 183 1.86 -16.24 20.78
N PHE A 184 1.35 -16.98 19.79
CA PHE A 184 1.66 -18.40 19.62
C PHE A 184 3.15 -18.65 19.34
N ALA A 185 3.78 -17.84 18.50
CA ALA A 185 5.21 -17.97 18.21
C ALA A 185 6.07 -17.74 19.46
N ILE A 186 5.77 -16.68 20.24
CA ILE A 186 6.47 -16.38 21.50
C ILE A 186 6.28 -17.51 22.51
N LEU A 187 5.06 -18.02 22.66
CA LEU A 187 4.75 -19.13 23.56
C LEU A 187 5.59 -20.37 23.22
N ILE A 188 5.75 -20.70 21.94
CA ILE A 188 6.53 -21.86 21.53
C ILE A 188 8.03 -21.63 21.74
N ILE A 189 8.55 -20.43 21.46
CA ILE A 189 9.95 -20.10 21.75
C ILE A 189 10.21 -20.25 23.25
N PHE A 190 9.29 -19.78 24.09
CA PHE A 190 9.37 -19.92 25.53
C PHE A 190 9.37 -21.39 25.98
N THR A 191 8.47 -22.24 25.44
CA THR A 191 8.43 -23.66 25.81
C THR A 191 9.69 -24.41 25.38
N LEU A 192 10.23 -24.10 24.20
CA LEU A 192 11.49 -24.67 23.73
C LEU A 192 12.69 -24.23 24.58
N ALA A 193 12.75 -22.94 24.93
CA ALA A 193 13.80 -22.41 25.80
C ALA A 193 13.72 -23.01 27.21
N PHE A 194 12.52 -23.18 27.74
CA PHE A 194 12.27 -23.78 29.05
C PHE A 194 12.64 -25.27 29.07
N ASP A 195 12.24 -26.02 28.05
CA ASP A 195 12.62 -27.43 27.88
C ASP A 195 14.14 -27.59 27.74
N TRP A 196 14.80 -26.72 26.97
CA TRP A 196 16.26 -26.67 26.87
C TRP A 196 16.93 -26.36 28.21
N LEU A 197 16.42 -25.39 28.96
CA LEU A 197 16.93 -25.04 30.30
C LEU A 197 16.82 -26.22 31.27
N ILE A 198 15.71 -26.97 31.23
CA ILE A 198 15.51 -28.16 32.06
C ILE A 198 16.48 -29.27 31.68
N VAL A 199 16.62 -29.56 30.38
CA VAL A 199 17.54 -30.60 29.89
C VAL A 199 18.97 -30.27 30.28
N TRP A 200 19.38 -29.01 30.13
CA TRP A 200 20.70 -28.53 30.53
C TRP A 200 20.93 -28.66 32.04
N ARG A 201 19.97 -28.23 32.87
CA ARG A 201 20.08 -28.38 34.34
C ARG A 201 20.06 -29.83 34.81
N ARG A 202 19.39 -30.74 34.09
CA ARG A 202 19.20 -32.14 34.50
C ARG A 202 20.13 -33.14 33.81
N ASN A 203 21.07 -32.69 32.96
CA ASN A 203 22.03 -33.54 32.24
C ASN A 203 21.38 -34.76 31.52
N ILE A 204 20.21 -34.55 30.91
CA ILE A 204 19.47 -35.63 30.24
C ILE A 204 19.97 -35.78 28.80
N ILE A 205 20.52 -36.95 28.44
CA ILE A 205 20.98 -37.26 27.08
C ILE A 205 19.76 -37.61 26.22
N ARG A 206 19.37 -36.74 25.29
CA ARG A 206 18.27 -37.02 24.34
C ARG A 206 18.79 -37.79 23.12
N ILE A 207 18.33 -39.03 22.95
CA ILE A 207 18.49 -39.81 21.72
C ILE A 207 17.14 -39.85 20.99
N SER A 208 16.77 -38.78 20.28
CA SER A 208 15.74 -38.86 19.21
C SER A 208 15.71 -37.60 18.35
N GLY A 209 15.91 -37.77 17.04
CA GLY A 209 16.08 -36.72 16.04
C GLY A 209 14.77 -36.11 15.49
N LYS A 210 14.06 -35.30 16.28
CA LYS A 210 12.90 -34.51 15.80
C LYS A 210 13.05 -32.99 15.93
N THR A 211 14.20 -32.50 16.38
CA THR A 211 14.47 -31.05 16.51
C THR A 211 14.60 -30.36 15.15
N TRP A 212 15.10 -31.07 14.15
CA TRP A 212 15.29 -30.54 12.79
C TRP A 212 13.98 -30.19 12.09
N ALA A 213 12.95 -31.04 12.22
CA ALA A 213 11.64 -30.79 11.59
C ALA A 213 10.96 -29.53 12.14
N HIS A 214 11.07 -29.30 13.45
CA HIS A 214 10.55 -28.09 14.08
C HIS A 214 11.37 -26.87 13.67
N LEU A 215 12.69 -26.94 13.68
CA LEU A 215 13.56 -25.85 13.24
C LEU A 215 13.27 -25.46 11.78
N THR A 216 13.10 -26.44 10.89
CA THR A 216 12.74 -26.19 9.49
C THR A 216 11.34 -25.57 9.38
N TYR A 217 10.35 -26.04 10.15
CA TYR A 217 9.01 -25.44 10.18
C TYR A 217 9.06 -23.96 10.63
N PHE A 218 9.85 -23.64 11.66
CA PHE A 218 10.01 -22.26 12.12
C PHE A 218 10.77 -21.39 11.12
N LEU A 219 11.83 -21.90 10.48
CA LEU A 219 12.51 -21.19 9.41
C LEU A 219 11.57 -20.94 8.22
N THR A 220 10.72 -21.90 7.86
CA THR A 220 9.71 -21.70 6.81
C THR A 220 8.65 -20.68 7.21
N LEU A 221 8.20 -20.67 8.47
CA LEU A 221 7.21 -19.71 8.95
C LEU A 221 7.79 -18.29 9.07
N LEU A 222 9.04 -18.18 9.51
CA LEU A 222 9.80 -16.92 9.53
C LEU A 222 10.05 -16.43 8.10
N ALA A 223 10.41 -17.32 7.17
CA ALA A 223 10.53 -16.98 5.76
C ALA A 223 9.19 -16.50 5.18
N ILE A 224 8.07 -17.16 5.49
CA ILE A 224 6.73 -16.72 5.09
C ILE A 224 6.45 -15.32 5.65
N LEU A 225 6.73 -15.05 6.93
CA LEU A 225 6.53 -13.72 7.53
C LEU A 225 7.41 -12.64 6.91
N ILE A 226 8.66 -12.95 6.58
CA ILE A 226 9.58 -12.04 5.87
C ILE A 226 9.08 -11.80 4.43
N LEU A 227 8.53 -12.85 3.80
CA LEU A 227 7.90 -12.78 2.48
C LEU A 227 6.51 -12.13 2.53
N LEU A 228 5.94 -11.84 3.70
CA LEU A 228 4.67 -11.12 3.88
C LEU A 228 4.86 -9.65 4.26
N LYS A 229 6.01 -9.05 3.93
CA LYS A 229 6.23 -7.62 4.14
C LYS A 229 5.14 -6.82 3.40
N GLN A 230 4.34 -6.05 4.16
CA GLN A 230 3.34 -5.15 3.59
C GLN A 230 4.06 -3.95 2.95
N GLY A 231 3.49 -3.43 1.87
CA GLY A 231 3.95 -2.18 1.29
C GLY A 231 3.78 -1.01 2.23
N LEU A 232 4.44 0.10 1.91
CA LEU A 232 4.43 1.33 2.72
C LEU A 232 3.59 2.39 2.03
N VAL A 233 2.81 3.15 2.79
CA VAL A 233 2.09 4.34 2.31
C VAL A 233 2.73 5.59 2.92
N LEU A 234 2.70 6.70 2.18
CA LEU A 234 3.22 7.99 2.63
C LEU A 234 2.20 9.10 2.35
#